data_AF-A0A7G9GMX8-F1
#
_entry.id   AF-A0A7G9GMX8-F1
#
_cell.length_a   1.000
_cell.length_b   1.000
_cell.length_c   1.000
_cell.angle_alpha   90.00
_cell.angle_beta   90.00
_cell.angle_gamma   90.00
#
_symmetry.space_group_name_H-M   'P 1'
#
loop_
_entity.id
_entity.type
_entity.pdbx_description
1 polymer ?
#
loop_
_entity_poly.entity_id
_entity_poly.type
_entity_poly.pdbx_seq_one_letter_code
_entity_poly.pdbx_strand_id
1 'polypeptide(L)'
;MKLNQHLIILCSCLLLAGCGSSQDSTPNTSKPSSNADNLSISNVKIQLEGTDFYLYQPTKEVLKDWEPEKPVENLHTGKYKALYFINKKNDQARISVRVYNKEIEDCSLEDTIITEIYTGVYSRSNETFHLPKDVKLNVSSEEDVCKAIGYPLIYTQEEKDPVFIYKTAFEDNKAETMTIEFKDHRLDGITLHATGTNRDQPEKSFDPKSLTGMDPVAFSLNKPISSSLSEGILELEGIKIQKNTPIKTLIDQGWTTDWLSQHLDSTTIPLTKDKEKYMIDVKGIVNDIKDLTKEHVITSIDFNETSNIILPENITLGAEISDVINHYGTPFYLSYTDDQEVYVKYQCDNDMIYHLSFDKNKKLVHGIVSY
;
A
#
# COMPACT_ATOMS: atom_id res chain seq x y z
N MET A 1 6.77 47.04 66.65
CA MET A 1 5.49 46.38 66.33
C MET A 1 5.63 44.91 66.70
N LYS A 2 4.68 44.41 67.48
CA LYS A 2 4.83 43.25 68.37
C LYS A 2 4.75 41.92 67.62
N LEU A 3 5.75 41.08 67.85
CA LEU A 3 5.66 39.62 67.78
C LEU A 3 4.56 39.17 68.76
N ASN A 4 3.68 38.25 68.35
CA ASN A 4 2.91 37.43 69.27
C ASN A 4 2.80 36.01 68.70
N GLN A 5 3.39 35.09 69.44
CA GLN A 5 3.13 33.65 69.37
C GLN A 5 1.84 33.32 70.14
N HIS A 6 1.27 32.15 69.81
CA HIS A 6 0.52 31.18 70.65
C HIS A 6 -0.88 30.83 70.17
N LEU A 7 -1.02 29.56 69.72
CA LEU A 7 -1.96 28.53 70.18
C LEU A 7 -1.68 27.30 69.28
N ILE A 8 -1.02 26.22 69.69
CA ILE A 8 -1.42 25.11 70.59
C ILE A 8 -2.91 24.76 70.48
N ILE A 9 -3.22 23.63 69.83
CA ILE A 9 -3.91 22.47 70.42
C ILE A 9 -3.67 21.22 69.54
N LEU A 10 -3.51 20.12 70.27
CA LEU A 10 -3.18 18.74 69.93
C LEU A 10 -4.40 17.91 69.44
N CYS A 11 -4.11 16.68 68.99
CA CYS A 11 -4.98 15.48 68.91
C CYS A 11 -5.91 15.39 67.68
N SER A 12 -6.08 14.27 66.95
CA SER A 12 -5.51 12.91 66.98
C SER A 12 -6.00 12.15 65.73
N CYS A 13 -5.14 11.26 65.22
CA CYS A 13 -5.41 9.95 64.64
C CYS A 13 -6.11 9.75 63.26
N LEU A 14 -5.42 8.91 62.49
CA LEU A 14 -5.87 7.89 61.51
C LEU A 14 -5.96 8.25 60.02
N LEU A 15 -4.93 7.79 59.31
CA LEU A 15 -4.96 7.02 58.06
C LEU A 15 -6.31 6.97 57.33
N LEU A 16 -6.35 7.48 56.10
CA LEU A 16 -6.60 6.65 54.92
C LEU A 16 -6.28 7.40 53.61
N ALA A 17 -5.75 6.59 52.70
CA ALA A 17 -5.18 6.86 51.39
C ALA A 17 -5.90 7.89 50.48
N GLY A 18 -5.07 8.59 49.72
CA GLY A 18 -5.42 9.38 48.54
C GLY A 18 -4.23 10.19 48.03
N CYS A 19 -3.11 9.53 47.72
CA CYS A 19 -1.96 10.13 47.00
C CYS A 19 -2.48 10.87 45.76
N GLY A 20 -2.03 12.05 45.37
CA GLY A 20 -0.76 12.73 45.66
C GLY A 20 -0.34 13.40 44.36
N SER A 21 -0.43 14.73 44.37
CA SER A 21 0.19 15.71 43.46
C SER A 21 1.70 15.43 43.25
N SER A 22 2.43 15.94 42.25
CA SER A 22 2.50 17.34 41.79
C SER A 22 3.38 17.44 40.53
N GLN A 23 3.19 18.57 39.83
CA GLN A 23 3.96 19.08 38.69
C GLN A 23 5.46 19.24 38.96
N ASP A 24 6.27 19.08 37.91
CA ASP A 24 7.47 19.88 37.67
C ASP A 24 7.54 20.28 36.19
N SER A 25 7.94 21.52 35.94
CA SER A 25 7.80 22.24 34.68
C SER A 25 9.11 22.37 33.89
N THR A 26 9.05 22.17 32.56
CA THR A 26 9.69 22.92 31.42
C THR A 26 9.90 21.98 30.20
N PRO A 27 10.21 22.49 28.98
CA PRO A 27 9.41 23.26 28.03
C PRO A 27 8.95 22.40 26.81
N ASN A 28 8.06 22.97 25.99
CA ASN A 28 7.50 22.41 24.74
C ASN A 28 8.48 21.56 23.91
N THR A 29 8.18 20.26 23.80
CA THR A 29 8.29 19.51 22.55
C THR A 29 6.91 18.96 22.26
N SER A 30 6.29 19.43 21.19
CA SER A 30 5.06 18.87 20.65
C SER A 30 5.32 17.41 20.30
N LYS A 31 4.98 16.50 21.22
CA LYS A 31 4.78 15.08 20.90
C LYS A 31 3.77 15.03 19.75
N PRO A 32 4.00 14.24 18.69
CA PRO A 32 2.91 13.88 17.81
C PRO A 32 1.88 13.18 18.69
N SER A 33 0.64 13.67 18.69
CA SER A 33 -0.49 12.97 19.29
C SER A 33 -0.74 11.69 18.49
N SER A 34 -0.04 10.61 18.81
CA SER A 34 -0.33 9.28 18.30
C SER A 34 -1.52 8.69 19.07
N ASN A 35 -2.70 9.28 18.86
CA ASN A 35 -3.98 8.62 19.11
C ASN A 35 -4.64 8.37 17.75
N ALA A 36 -3.93 7.67 16.87
CA ALA A 36 -4.67 6.84 15.92
C ALA A 36 -5.18 5.68 16.75
N ASP A 37 -6.46 5.67 17.11
CA ASP A 37 -7.12 4.47 17.61
C ASP A 37 -6.73 3.33 16.65
N ASN A 38 -6.13 2.26 17.18
CA ASN A 38 -5.67 1.11 16.38
C ASN A 38 -6.88 0.54 15.62
N LEU A 39 -7.04 0.92 14.35
CA LEU A 39 -8.18 0.60 13.53
C LEU A 39 -7.99 -0.83 13.00
N SER A 40 -8.85 -1.77 13.37
CA SER A 40 -8.93 -3.08 12.71
C SER A 40 -9.85 -3.01 11.48
N ILE A 41 -9.52 -3.69 10.38
CA ILE A 41 -10.36 -3.71 9.16
C ILE A 41 -11.72 -4.32 9.45
N SER A 42 -11.76 -5.40 10.23
CA SER A 42 -13.02 -5.98 10.71
C SER A 42 -13.87 -5.03 11.58
N ASN A 43 -13.27 -3.98 12.14
CA ASN A 43 -13.95 -2.93 12.90
C ASN A 43 -14.22 -1.65 12.10
N VAL A 44 -13.83 -1.60 10.82
CA VAL A 44 -14.19 -0.50 9.93
C VAL A 44 -15.67 -0.61 9.60
N LYS A 45 -16.44 0.32 10.18
CA LYS A 45 -17.86 0.48 9.86
C LYS A 45 -18.01 1.25 8.56
N ILE A 46 -18.68 0.63 7.60
CA ILE A 46 -19.18 1.28 6.40
C ILE A 46 -20.66 1.52 6.61
N GLN A 47 -21.06 2.79 6.68
CA GLN A 47 -22.48 3.12 6.74
C GLN A 47 -23.01 3.35 5.32
N LEU A 48 -24.10 2.67 4.98
CA LEU A 48 -24.79 2.83 3.70
C LEU A 48 -26.30 2.80 3.90
N GLU A 49 -26.99 3.84 3.45
CA GLU A 49 -28.46 3.99 3.59
C GLU A 49 -28.92 3.77 5.05
N GLY A 50 -28.15 4.26 6.02
CA GLY A 50 -28.39 4.10 7.45
C GLY A 50 -28.14 2.70 8.02
N THR A 51 -27.59 1.78 7.23
CA THR A 51 -27.16 0.44 7.67
C THR A 51 -25.65 0.43 7.91
N ASP A 52 -25.21 -0.04 9.08
CA ASP A 52 -23.79 -0.22 9.39
C ASP A 52 -23.33 -1.63 8.96
N PHE A 53 -22.35 -1.70 8.07
CA PHE A 53 -21.71 -2.91 7.57
C PHE A 53 -20.27 -3.02 8.07
N TYR A 54 -19.86 -4.24 8.46
CA TYR A 54 -18.46 -4.60 8.74
C TYR A 54 -18.27 -6.12 8.62
N LEU A 55 -17.02 -6.61 8.64
CA LEU A 55 -16.71 -8.02 8.44
C LEU A 55 -17.12 -8.90 9.63
N TYR A 56 -17.38 -10.18 9.36
CA TYR A 56 -17.81 -11.21 10.33
C TYR A 56 -19.12 -10.90 11.07
N GLN A 57 -19.94 -10.02 10.51
CA GLN A 57 -21.26 -9.70 11.02
C GLN A 57 -22.29 -10.75 10.56
N PRO A 58 -23.19 -11.21 11.45
CA PRO A 58 -24.32 -12.05 11.05
C PRO A 58 -25.23 -11.29 10.07
N THR A 59 -25.69 -11.93 9.01
CA THR A 59 -26.52 -11.29 7.97
C THR A 59 -27.92 -10.90 8.44
N LYS A 60 -28.53 -11.67 9.36
CA LYS A 60 -29.93 -11.52 9.80
C LYS A 60 -30.33 -10.09 10.16
N GLU A 61 -29.50 -9.42 10.95
CA GLU A 61 -29.81 -8.08 11.48
C GLU A 61 -29.41 -6.95 10.52
N VAL A 62 -28.45 -7.23 9.64
CA VAL A 62 -27.82 -6.23 8.76
C VAL A 62 -28.63 -6.04 7.50
N LEU A 63 -29.08 -7.16 6.93
CA LEU A 63 -29.77 -7.17 5.65
C LEU A 63 -31.29 -7.00 5.80
N LYS A 64 -31.80 -6.60 6.98
CA LYS A 64 -33.24 -6.42 7.21
C LYS A 64 -33.89 -5.40 6.26
N ASP A 65 -33.16 -4.33 5.94
CA ASP A 65 -33.59 -3.27 5.02
C ASP A 65 -33.15 -3.53 3.55
N TRP A 66 -32.55 -4.69 3.29
CA TRP A 66 -32.00 -5.11 2.01
C TRP A 66 -32.69 -6.38 1.52
N GLU A 67 -32.83 -6.54 0.21
CA GLU A 67 -33.39 -7.76 -0.39
C GLU A 67 -32.47 -8.31 -1.47
N PRO A 68 -32.28 -9.63 -1.53
CA PRO A 68 -31.43 -10.21 -2.57
C PRO A 68 -32.11 -10.05 -3.94
N GLU A 69 -31.35 -9.66 -4.95
CA GLU A 69 -31.86 -9.46 -6.32
C GLU A 69 -32.45 -10.75 -6.93
N LYS A 70 -32.01 -11.89 -6.42
CA LYS A 70 -32.44 -13.22 -6.86
C LYS A 70 -32.75 -14.08 -5.65
N PRO A 71 -33.69 -15.04 -5.76
CA PRO A 71 -33.93 -16.02 -4.71
C PRO A 71 -32.63 -16.71 -4.28
N VAL A 72 -32.42 -16.80 -2.98
CA VAL A 72 -31.23 -17.45 -2.39
C VAL A 72 -31.63 -18.84 -1.91
N GLU A 73 -31.16 -19.86 -2.64
CA GLU A 73 -31.20 -21.25 -2.15
C GLU A 73 -30.29 -21.44 -0.93
N ASN A 74 -30.53 -22.51 -0.16
CA ASN A 74 -29.72 -22.88 1.00
C ASN A 74 -28.22 -22.86 0.70
N LEU A 75 -27.45 -22.39 1.67
CA LEU A 75 -26.01 -22.20 1.55
C LEU A 75 -25.28 -23.42 2.07
N HIS A 76 -24.50 -24.07 1.21
CA HIS A 76 -23.77 -25.27 1.60
C HIS A 76 -22.66 -25.00 2.61
N THR A 77 -22.48 -25.93 3.55
CA THR A 77 -21.40 -25.92 4.55
C THR A 77 -20.04 -25.61 3.93
N GLY A 78 -19.31 -24.66 4.53
CA GLY A 78 -17.94 -24.33 4.13
C GLY A 78 -17.81 -23.64 2.77
N LYS A 79 -18.92 -23.23 2.14
CA LYS A 79 -18.90 -22.50 0.87
C LYS A 79 -19.18 -21.02 1.06
N TYR A 80 -18.54 -20.23 0.21
CA TYR A 80 -18.80 -18.81 0.04
C TYR A 80 -19.83 -18.61 -1.08
N LYS A 81 -20.70 -17.61 -0.96
CA LYS A 81 -21.58 -17.17 -2.04
C LYS A 81 -21.56 -15.65 -2.13
N ALA A 82 -21.29 -15.12 -3.31
CA ALA A 82 -21.49 -13.72 -3.62
C ALA A 82 -22.97 -13.48 -3.94
N LEU A 83 -23.55 -12.47 -3.32
CA LEU A 83 -24.96 -12.13 -3.40
C LEU A 83 -25.10 -10.63 -3.61
N TYR A 84 -26.02 -10.23 -4.49
CA TYR A 84 -26.34 -8.84 -4.75
C TYR A 84 -27.63 -8.48 -4.04
N PHE A 85 -27.62 -7.33 -3.37
CA PHE A 85 -28.77 -6.83 -2.63
C PHE A 85 -29.15 -5.43 -3.10
N ILE A 86 -30.46 -5.17 -3.11
CA ILE A 86 -31.06 -3.86 -3.34
C ILE A 86 -31.67 -3.37 -2.02
N ASN A 87 -31.57 -2.06 -1.75
CA ASN A 87 -32.22 -1.49 -0.58
C ASN A 87 -33.74 -1.39 -0.79
N LYS A 88 -34.52 -1.86 0.19
CA LYS A 88 -36.00 -1.89 0.10
C LYS A 88 -36.66 -0.51 0.03
N LYS A 89 -35.95 0.54 0.45
CA LYS A 89 -36.43 1.94 0.46
C LYS A 89 -35.81 2.78 -0.67
N ASN A 90 -34.75 2.29 -1.31
CA ASN A 90 -34.01 2.98 -2.36
C ASN A 90 -33.48 1.96 -3.38
N ASP A 91 -34.23 1.74 -4.47
CA ASP A 91 -33.92 0.71 -5.46
C ASP A 91 -32.66 0.99 -6.31
N GLN A 92 -32.11 2.19 -6.22
CA GLN A 92 -30.83 2.56 -6.82
C GLN A 92 -29.64 2.17 -5.94
N ALA A 93 -29.85 2.02 -4.63
CA ALA A 93 -28.81 1.59 -3.72
C ALA A 93 -28.62 0.08 -3.79
N ARG A 94 -27.45 -0.36 -4.27
CA ARG A 94 -27.09 -1.79 -4.32
C ARG A 94 -25.74 -2.07 -3.69
N ILE A 95 -25.59 -3.30 -3.21
CA ILE A 95 -24.35 -3.82 -2.62
C ILE A 95 -24.09 -5.24 -3.09
N SER A 96 -22.81 -5.61 -3.16
CA SER A 96 -22.39 -7.00 -3.28
C SER A 96 -21.84 -7.46 -1.94
N VAL A 97 -22.34 -8.58 -1.45
CA VAL A 97 -21.93 -9.18 -0.19
C VAL A 97 -21.51 -10.62 -0.45
N ARG A 98 -20.32 -11.01 0.02
CA ARG A 98 -19.95 -12.41 0.12
C ARG A 98 -20.30 -12.91 1.50
N VAL A 99 -21.09 -13.99 1.53
CA VAL A 99 -21.48 -14.66 2.76
C VAL A 99 -20.82 -16.03 2.86
N TYR A 100 -20.58 -16.47 4.09
CA TYR A 100 -19.99 -17.76 4.41
C TYR A 100 -20.89 -18.55 5.36
N ASN A 101 -21.16 -19.82 5.02
CA ASN A 101 -21.80 -20.76 5.93
C ASN A 101 -20.74 -21.37 6.87
N LYS A 102 -20.76 -20.91 8.13
CA LYS A 102 -19.90 -21.42 9.21
C LYS A 102 -20.42 -22.70 9.88
N GLU A 103 -21.68 -23.05 9.64
CA GLU A 103 -22.33 -24.19 10.25
C GLU A 103 -21.87 -25.49 9.59
N ILE A 104 -22.02 -26.60 10.32
CA ILE A 104 -21.71 -27.96 9.83
C ILE A 104 -22.76 -28.50 8.86
N GLU A 105 -23.93 -27.86 8.79
CA GLU A 105 -25.05 -28.20 7.91
C GLU A 105 -25.45 -27.02 7.03
N ASP A 106 -26.17 -27.30 5.94
CA ASP A 106 -26.71 -26.28 5.04
C ASP A 106 -27.64 -25.34 5.83
N CYS A 107 -27.41 -24.03 5.71
CA CYS A 107 -28.15 -23.03 6.47
C CYS A 107 -28.85 -22.00 5.59
N SER A 108 -29.75 -21.24 6.22
CA SER A 108 -30.43 -20.11 5.57
C SER A 108 -29.47 -18.94 5.41
N LEU A 109 -29.83 -17.97 4.56
CA LEU A 109 -29.05 -16.73 4.44
C LEU A 109 -28.89 -16.04 5.80
N GLU A 110 -29.91 -16.03 6.65
CA GLU A 110 -29.89 -15.34 7.97
C GLU A 110 -28.84 -15.88 8.93
N ASP A 111 -28.44 -17.14 8.76
CA ASP A 111 -27.51 -17.83 9.66
C ASP A 111 -26.04 -17.74 9.19
N THR A 112 -25.79 -16.98 8.11
CA THR A 112 -24.45 -16.78 7.56
C THR A 112 -23.76 -15.54 8.09
N ILE A 113 -22.44 -15.49 7.88
CA ILE A 113 -21.62 -14.32 8.21
C ILE A 113 -21.15 -13.62 6.93
N ILE A 114 -21.03 -12.31 7.02
CA ILE A 114 -20.48 -11.47 5.95
C ILE A 114 -18.95 -11.57 5.98
N THR A 115 -18.33 -11.93 4.86
CA THR A 115 -16.86 -12.00 4.71
C THR A 115 -16.34 -11.04 3.64
N GLU A 116 -17.22 -10.42 2.86
CA GLU A 116 -16.87 -9.39 1.90
C GLU A 116 -18.03 -8.42 1.73
N ILE A 117 -17.73 -7.13 1.62
CA ILE A 117 -18.69 -6.08 1.29
C ILE A 117 -18.05 -5.22 0.20
N TYR A 118 -18.74 -5.08 -0.93
CA TYR A 118 -18.32 -4.24 -2.04
C TYR A 118 -19.38 -3.22 -2.42
N THR A 119 -18.94 -1.97 -2.65
CA THR A 119 -19.81 -0.81 -2.88
C THR A 119 -19.58 -0.07 -4.21
N GLY A 120 -18.47 -0.29 -4.92
CA GLY A 120 -18.02 0.61 -6.01
C GLY A 120 -18.95 0.74 -7.23
N VAL A 121 -19.38 -0.36 -7.86
CA VAL A 121 -20.15 -0.27 -9.13
C VAL A 121 -21.58 0.29 -8.95
N TYR A 122 -22.16 0.24 -7.74
CA TYR A 122 -23.60 0.47 -7.53
C TYR A 122 -23.94 1.55 -6.51
N SER A 123 -22.95 2.23 -5.91
CA SER A 123 -23.17 3.27 -4.89
C SER A 123 -23.14 4.69 -5.44
N ARG A 124 -22.99 4.87 -6.76
CA ARG A 124 -22.92 6.19 -7.43
C ARG A 124 -24.15 7.09 -7.23
N SER A 125 -25.26 6.55 -6.72
CA SER A 125 -26.50 7.25 -6.37
C SER A 125 -26.71 7.50 -4.87
N ASN A 126 -25.82 7.03 -4.00
CA ASN A 126 -26.10 6.95 -2.55
C ASN A 126 -25.49 8.14 -1.80
N GLU A 127 -26.35 9.10 -1.41
CA GLU A 127 -25.96 10.34 -0.73
C GLU A 127 -25.50 10.16 0.73
N THR A 128 -25.58 8.94 1.29
CA THR A 128 -25.43 8.68 2.74
C THR A 128 -24.28 7.75 3.12
N PHE A 129 -23.27 7.59 2.26
CA PHE A 129 -22.12 6.76 2.57
C PHE A 129 -21.09 7.47 3.46
N HIS A 130 -20.67 6.79 4.53
CA HIS A 130 -19.63 7.29 5.44
C HIS A 130 -18.65 6.18 5.85
N LEU A 131 -17.36 6.51 5.79
CA LEU A 131 -16.29 5.83 6.52
C LEU A 131 -16.06 6.52 7.88
N PRO A 132 -15.37 5.85 8.83
CA PRO A 132 -14.88 6.51 10.04
C PRO A 132 -14.02 7.74 9.70
N LYS A 133 -14.04 8.75 10.58
CA LYS A 133 -13.27 10.00 10.45
C LYS A 133 -13.65 10.86 9.24
N ASP A 134 -14.95 10.93 8.94
CA ASP A 134 -15.56 11.86 7.97
C ASP A 134 -15.15 11.68 6.49
N VAL A 135 -14.62 10.51 6.11
CA VAL A 135 -14.36 10.17 4.70
C VAL A 135 -15.67 9.78 4.00
N LYS A 136 -15.94 10.37 2.83
CA LYS A 136 -17.23 10.30 2.11
C LYS A 136 -17.03 9.95 0.63
N LEU A 137 -17.84 9.02 0.11
CA LEU A 137 -17.85 8.69 -1.32
C LEU A 137 -18.11 9.93 -2.18
N ASN A 138 -17.52 9.96 -3.38
CA ASN A 138 -17.59 11.01 -4.39
C ASN A 138 -17.15 12.40 -3.92
N VAL A 139 -16.68 12.53 -2.68
CA VAL A 139 -16.30 13.80 -2.06
C VAL A 139 -14.86 13.77 -1.59
N SER A 140 -14.47 12.77 -0.81
CA SER A 140 -13.12 12.70 -0.25
C SER A 140 -12.08 12.48 -1.34
N SER A 141 -10.99 13.24 -1.25
CA SER A 141 -9.78 13.05 -2.05
C SER A 141 -8.88 11.99 -1.45
N GLU A 142 -7.89 11.57 -2.23
CA GLU A 142 -6.81 10.69 -1.78
C GLU A 142 -6.09 11.24 -0.54
N GLU A 143 -5.86 12.56 -0.47
CA GLU A 143 -5.25 13.20 0.71
C GLU A 143 -6.14 13.10 1.95
N ASP A 144 -7.46 13.25 1.79
CA ASP A 144 -8.40 13.16 2.91
C ASP A 144 -8.37 11.75 3.49
N VAL A 145 -8.30 10.74 2.62
CA VAL A 145 -8.13 9.33 3.01
C VAL A 145 -6.81 9.13 3.75
N CYS A 146 -5.67 9.54 3.19
CA CYS A 146 -4.37 9.43 3.86
C CYS A 146 -4.32 10.16 5.22
N LYS A 147 -4.98 11.32 5.35
CA LYS A 147 -5.09 12.04 6.63
C LYS A 147 -5.95 11.30 7.66
N ALA A 148 -7.02 10.65 7.21
CA ALA A 148 -7.93 9.92 8.08
C ALA A 148 -7.37 8.56 8.54
N ILE A 149 -6.84 7.76 7.61
CA ILE A 149 -6.48 6.36 7.85
C ILE A 149 -5.00 6.03 7.63
N GLY A 150 -4.19 6.99 7.17
CA GLY A 150 -2.76 6.79 6.87
C GLY A 150 -2.49 6.32 5.43
N TYR A 151 -1.20 6.30 5.07
CA TYR A 151 -0.76 5.80 3.77
C TYR A 151 -0.93 4.27 3.64
N PRO A 152 -1.25 3.77 2.44
CA PRO A 152 -1.53 2.35 2.25
C PRO A 152 -0.29 1.47 2.28
N LEU A 153 -0.53 0.16 2.48
CA LEU A 153 0.49 -0.87 2.31
C LEU A 153 0.78 -1.09 0.81
N ILE A 154 -0.23 -0.92 -0.04
CA ILE A 154 -0.03 -0.94 -1.49
C ILE A 154 -0.77 0.25 -2.08
N TYR A 155 -0.05 1.02 -2.87
CA TYR A 155 -0.58 2.03 -3.76
C TYR A 155 -0.35 1.55 -5.19
N THR A 156 -1.38 1.66 -6.02
CA THR A 156 -1.25 1.49 -7.47
C THR A 156 -2.05 2.57 -8.16
N GLN A 157 -1.56 3.04 -9.29
CA GLN A 157 -2.26 3.94 -10.19
C GLN A 157 -2.37 3.22 -11.53
N GLU A 158 -3.57 2.71 -11.82
CA GLU A 158 -3.89 2.13 -13.11
C GLU A 158 -4.48 3.25 -13.99
N GLU A 159 -3.80 3.56 -15.09
CA GLU A 159 -4.13 4.72 -15.93
C GLU A 159 -4.17 6.05 -15.13
N LYS A 160 -5.37 6.54 -14.79
CA LYS A 160 -5.59 7.80 -14.05
C LYS A 160 -6.15 7.58 -12.65
N ASP A 161 -6.59 6.37 -12.34
CA ASP A 161 -7.41 6.10 -11.17
C ASP A 161 -6.57 5.33 -10.13
N PRO A 162 -6.27 5.96 -8.98
CA PRO A 162 -5.50 5.30 -7.95
C PRO A 162 -6.34 4.30 -7.15
N VAL A 163 -5.65 3.32 -6.58
CA VAL A 163 -6.20 2.31 -5.67
C VAL A 163 -5.28 2.18 -4.47
N PHE A 164 -5.86 2.29 -3.27
CA PHE A 164 -5.17 2.10 -2.01
C PHE A 164 -5.58 0.77 -1.41
N ILE A 165 -4.60 -0.05 -1.04
CA ILE A 165 -4.83 -1.36 -0.42
C ILE A 165 -4.17 -1.38 0.95
N TYR A 166 -5.00 -1.74 1.91
CA TYR A 166 -4.69 -1.83 3.32
C TYR A 166 -4.88 -3.28 3.75
N LYS A 167 -3.87 -3.89 4.40
CA LYS A 167 -3.92 -5.29 4.83
C LYS A 167 -3.50 -5.45 6.28
N THR A 168 -4.04 -6.46 6.95
CA THR A 168 -3.63 -6.86 8.31
C THR A 168 -2.53 -7.93 8.34
N ALA A 169 -2.21 -8.54 7.18
CA ALA A 169 -1.13 -9.51 7.00
C ALA A 169 -0.66 -9.54 5.54
N PHE A 170 0.56 -10.02 5.30
CA PHE A 170 1.06 -10.27 3.93
C PHE A 170 0.47 -11.53 3.31
N GLU A 171 0.29 -12.59 4.11
CA GLU A 171 -0.32 -13.83 3.67
C GLU A 171 -1.82 -13.61 3.38
N ASP A 172 -2.21 -13.64 2.10
CA ASP A 172 -3.58 -13.33 1.67
C ASP A 172 -4.62 -14.18 2.39
N ASN A 173 -4.34 -15.47 2.64
CA ASN A 173 -5.27 -16.37 3.34
C ASN A 173 -5.46 -16.05 4.84
N LYS A 174 -4.64 -15.18 5.42
CA LYS A 174 -4.70 -14.72 6.82
C LYS A 174 -4.98 -13.23 6.93
N ALA A 175 -5.19 -12.55 5.81
CA ALA A 175 -5.35 -11.11 5.75
C ALA A 175 -6.83 -10.71 5.72
N GLU A 176 -7.14 -9.69 6.49
CA GLU A 176 -8.25 -8.80 6.18
C GLU A 176 -7.69 -7.72 5.26
N THR A 177 -8.47 -7.33 4.26
CA THR A 177 -8.08 -6.34 3.26
C THR A 177 -9.16 -5.28 3.12
N MET A 178 -8.75 -4.02 3.07
CA MET A 178 -9.57 -2.89 2.68
C MET A 178 -8.98 -2.31 1.40
N THR A 179 -9.75 -2.33 0.33
CA THR A 179 -9.39 -1.72 -0.96
C THR A 179 -10.23 -0.47 -1.13
N ILE A 180 -9.56 0.65 -1.42
CA ILE A 180 -10.19 1.94 -1.67
C ILE A 180 -9.87 2.34 -3.11
N GLU A 181 -10.92 2.50 -3.90
CA GLU A 181 -10.87 2.84 -5.32
C GLU A 181 -11.22 4.31 -5.50
N PHE A 182 -10.44 5.00 -6.33
CA PHE A 182 -10.69 6.39 -6.69
C PHE A 182 -11.05 6.48 -8.17
N LYS A 183 -11.87 7.48 -8.50
CA LYS A 183 -12.19 7.87 -9.85
C LYS A 183 -12.07 9.38 -9.98
N ASP A 184 -11.32 9.86 -10.97
CA ASP A 184 -11.06 11.30 -11.15
C ASP A 184 -10.55 11.96 -9.84
N HIS A 185 -9.68 11.27 -9.10
CA HIS A 185 -9.12 11.66 -7.79
C HIS A 185 -10.15 11.83 -6.66
N ARG A 186 -11.34 11.24 -6.80
CA ARG A 186 -12.38 11.19 -5.77
C ARG A 186 -12.68 9.76 -5.40
N LEU A 187 -12.92 9.51 -4.12
CA LEU A 187 -13.28 8.20 -3.60
C LEU A 187 -14.52 7.64 -4.33
N ASP A 188 -14.40 6.56 -5.10
CA ASP A 188 -15.51 5.95 -5.88
C ASP A 188 -16.06 4.70 -5.19
N GLY A 189 -15.19 3.87 -4.59
CA GLY A 189 -15.58 2.56 -4.09
C GLY A 189 -14.71 2.05 -2.96
N ILE A 190 -15.32 1.23 -2.10
CA ILE A 190 -14.60 0.52 -1.03
C ILE A 190 -15.01 -0.95 -1.04
N THR A 191 -14.00 -1.80 -0.87
CA THR A 191 -14.13 -3.23 -0.64
C THR A 191 -13.53 -3.58 0.71
N LEU A 192 -14.31 -4.21 1.60
CA LEU A 192 -13.77 -4.93 2.75
C LEU A 192 -13.81 -6.42 2.43
N HIS A 193 -12.72 -7.12 2.68
CA HIS A 193 -12.61 -8.56 2.42
C HIS A 193 -11.87 -9.27 3.56
N ALA A 194 -12.38 -10.44 3.94
CA ALA A 194 -11.76 -11.37 4.86
C ALA A 194 -11.71 -12.76 4.23
N THR A 195 -10.54 -13.39 4.31
CA THR A 195 -10.34 -14.79 3.89
C THR A 195 -10.63 -15.81 4.99
N GLY A 196 -10.62 -15.37 6.25
CA GLY A 196 -10.86 -16.22 7.42
C GLY A 196 -12.34 -16.58 7.63
N THR A 197 -12.59 -17.72 8.25
CA THR A 197 -13.94 -18.19 8.61
C THR A 197 -14.28 -18.04 10.09
N ASN A 198 -13.29 -17.63 10.91
CA ASN A 198 -13.39 -17.59 12.37
C ASN A 198 -13.31 -16.17 12.94
N ARG A 199 -14.36 -15.80 13.68
CA ARG A 199 -14.44 -14.57 14.48
C ARG A 199 -13.47 -14.55 15.67
N ASP A 200 -12.96 -15.72 16.06
CA ASP A 200 -12.02 -15.89 17.18
C ASP A 200 -10.56 -15.62 16.79
N GLN A 201 -10.30 -15.15 15.55
CA GLN A 201 -8.98 -14.63 15.25
C GLN A 201 -8.71 -13.42 16.14
N PRO A 202 -7.50 -13.30 16.73
CA PRO A 202 -7.16 -12.11 17.49
C PRO A 202 -7.33 -10.88 16.59
N GLU A 203 -7.99 -9.86 17.13
CA GLU A 203 -8.21 -8.60 16.41
C GLU A 203 -6.87 -8.07 15.89
N LYS A 204 -6.76 -7.91 14.57
CA LYS A 204 -5.55 -7.39 13.93
C LYS A 204 -5.77 -5.94 13.56
N SER A 205 -4.91 -5.06 14.07
CA SER A 205 -4.86 -3.67 13.63
C SER A 205 -4.40 -3.61 12.17
N PHE A 206 -5.06 -2.77 11.38
CA PHE A 206 -4.51 -2.28 10.14
C PHE A 206 -3.56 -1.12 10.48
N ASP A 207 -2.28 -1.45 10.56
CA ASP A 207 -1.18 -0.52 10.72
C ASP A 207 0.03 -1.05 9.91
N PRO A 208 0.41 -0.40 8.79
CA PRO A 208 1.54 -0.83 8.01
C PRO A 208 2.84 -0.87 8.83
N LYS A 209 2.99 -0.02 9.86
CA LYS A 209 4.17 -0.02 10.72
C LYS A 209 4.27 -1.27 11.58
N SER A 210 3.17 -1.68 12.21
CA SER A 210 3.10 -2.92 12.97
C SER A 210 3.37 -4.16 12.10
N LEU A 211 2.98 -4.12 10.82
CA LEU A 211 3.16 -5.24 9.90
C LEU A 211 4.57 -5.31 9.29
N THR A 212 5.13 -4.15 8.91
CA THR A 212 6.40 -4.06 8.16
C THR A 212 7.61 -3.77 9.06
N GLY A 213 7.39 -3.28 10.27
CA GLY A 213 8.43 -2.69 11.11
C GLY A 213 8.87 -1.27 10.67
N MET A 214 8.27 -0.69 9.63
CA MET A 214 8.65 0.58 9.04
C MET A 214 7.51 1.60 9.08
N ASP A 215 7.83 2.87 9.35
CA ASP A 215 6.85 3.94 9.14
C ASP A 215 6.43 3.97 7.65
N PRO A 216 5.13 4.13 7.34
CA PRO A 216 4.69 4.32 5.97
C PRO A 216 5.43 5.48 5.30
N VAL A 217 5.85 5.27 4.05
CA VAL A 217 6.44 6.28 3.19
C VAL A 217 5.34 7.22 2.74
N ALA A 218 5.42 8.47 3.19
CA ALA A 218 4.56 9.53 2.71
C ALA A 218 5.03 10.02 1.34
N PHE A 219 4.10 10.31 0.44
CA PHE A 219 4.37 10.87 -0.87
C PHE A 219 3.26 11.82 -1.31
N SER A 220 3.60 12.79 -2.14
CA SER A 220 2.59 13.64 -2.77
C SER A 220 1.84 12.80 -3.80
N LEU A 221 0.52 12.85 -3.76
CA LEU A 221 -0.36 12.05 -4.62
C LEU A 221 -0.57 12.64 -6.02
N ASN A 222 -0.28 13.93 -6.18
CA ASN A 222 -0.55 14.68 -7.42
C ASN A 222 0.72 15.32 -7.99
N LYS A 223 1.90 14.85 -7.58
CA LYS A 223 3.16 15.43 -8.05
C LYS A 223 3.49 14.84 -9.41
N PRO A 224 3.62 15.66 -10.46
CA PRO A 224 3.95 15.15 -11.78
C PRO A 224 5.27 14.40 -11.75
N ILE A 225 5.34 13.33 -12.55
CA ILE A 225 6.57 12.57 -12.75
C ILE A 225 7.62 13.51 -13.35
N SER A 226 8.86 13.41 -12.88
CA SER A 226 9.96 14.20 -13.42
C SER A 226 10.20 13.89 -14.90
N SER A 227 10.33 14.94 -15.70
CA SER A 227 10.72 14.81 -17.11
C SER A 227 12.10 14.18 -17.29
N SER A 228 12.98 14.28 -16.29
CA SER A 228 14.32 13.67 -16.30
C SER A 228 14.25 12.14 -16.41
N LEU A 229 13.22 11.51 -15.84
CA LEU A 229 13.01 10.07 -15.98
C LEU A 229 12.68 9.69 -17.43
N SER A 230 11.95 10.55 -18.15
CA SER A 230 11.63 10.33 -19.56
C SER A 230 12.83 10.54 -20.49
N GLU A 231 13.86 11.29 -20.07
CA GLU A 231 15.13 11.33 -20.80
C GLU A 231 15.83 9.97 -20.73
N GLY A 232 15.64 9.24 -19.64
CA GLY A 232 16.13 7.88 -19.50
C GLY A 232 17.64 7.75 -19.37
N ILE A 233 18.34 8.87 -19.16
CA ILE A 233 19.79 8.89 -19.16
C ILE A 233 20.28 8.45 -17.78
N LEU A 234 20.86 7.26 -17.72
CA LEU A 234 21.63 6.79 -16.58
C LEU A 234 23.12 6.81 -16.90
N GLU A 235 23.96 6.89 -15.88
CA GLU A 235 25.41 6.85 -16.02
C GLU A 235 25.98 5.64 -15.30
N LEU A 236 26.81 4.89 -16.02
CA LEU A 236 27.49 3.69 -15.54
C LEU A 236 28.99 3.90 -15.75
N GLU A 237 29.74 4.14 -14.67
CA GLU A 237 31.19 4.44 -14.73
C GLU A 237 31.53 5.57 -15.73
N GLY A 238 30.76 6.67 -15.74
CA GLY A 238 30.95 7.78 -16.69
C GLY A 238 30.33 7.57 -18.08
N ILE A 239 29.79 6.38 -18.36
CA ILE A 239 29.16 6.05 -19.65
C ILE A 239 27.66 6.31 -19.55
N LYS A 240 27.18 7.24 -20.37
CA LYS A 240 25.74 7.53 -20.47
C LYS A 240 25.02 6.45 -21.27
N ILE A 241 24.03 5.83 -20.65
CA ILE A 241 23.13 4.87 -21.26
C ILE A 241 21.73 5.50 -21.35
N GLN A 242 21.07 5.32 -22.49
CA GLN A 242 19.74 5.81 -22.77
C GLN A 242 19.04 4.83 -23.73
N LYS A 243 17.79 5.12 -24.08
CA LYS A 243 17.03 4.32 -25.05
C LYS A 243 17.81 4.16 -26.36
N ASN A 244 17.89 2.93 -26.86
CA ASN A 244 18.65 2.52 -28.04
C ASN A 244 20.18 2.63 -27.93
N THR A 245 20.76 2.79 -26.74
CA THR A 245 22.22 2.69 -26.59
C THR A 245 22.68 1.28 -26.96
N PRO A 246 23.62 1.12 -27.93
CA PRO A 246 24.17 -0.19 -28.26
C PRO A 246 24.98 -0.75 -27.09
N ILE A 247 24.79 -2.04 -26.77
CA ILE A 247 25.57 -2.72 -25.72
C ILE A 247 27.09 -2.68 -25.99
N LYS A 248 27.45 -2.58 -27.26
CA LYS A 248 28.84 -2.45 -27.70
C LYS A 248 29.55 -1.25 -27.07
N THR A 249 28.81 -0.20 -26.69
CA THR A 249 29.34 0.96 -25.95
C THR A 249 30.00 0.57 -24.63
N LEU A 250 29.46 -0.45 -23.94
CA LEU A 250 30.05 -1.00 -22.72
C LEU A 250 31.18 -1.98 -23.04
N ILE A 251 30.98 -2.91 -23.98
CA ILE A 251 32.01 -3.90 -24.35
C ILE A 251 33.31 -3.23 -24.82
N ASP A 252 33.21 -2.19 -25.66
CA ASP A 252 34.38 -1.46 -26.16
C ASP A 252 35.13 -0.68 -25.04
N GLN A 253 34.49 -0.48 -23.89
CA GLN A 253 35.05 0.14 -22.68
C GLN A 253 35.61 -0.89 -21.68
N GLY A 254 35.80 -2.14 -22.13
CA GLY A 254 36.46 -3.19 -21.36
C GLY A 254 35.53 -3.97 -20.42
N TRP A 255 34.22 -3.84 -20.56
CA TRP A 255 33.27 -4.72 -19.88
C TRP A 255 33.29 -6.12 -20.51
N THR A 256 33.29 -7.16 -19.68
CA THR A 256 33.36 -8.55 -20.12
C THR A 256 32.17 -9.35 -19.63
N THR A 257 31.92 -10.49 -20.27
CA THR A 257 30.90 -11.46 -19.85
C THR A 257 31.47 -12.87 -19.89
N ASP A 258 30.95 -13.73 -19.02
CA ASP A 258 31.32 -15.15 -18.97
C ASP A 258 30.25 -16.06 -19.62
N TRP A 259 29.02 -15.57 -19.78
CA TRP A 259 27.90 -16.36 -20.31
C TRP A 259 26.80 -15.47 -20.91
N LEU A 260 25.94 -16.06 -21.73
CA LEU A 260 24.78 -15.42 -22.35
C LEU A 260 23.54 -16.30 -22.13
N SER A 261 22.36 -15.69 -21.93
CA SER A 261 21.08 -16.40 -21.89
C SER A 261 20.13 -15.85 -22.93
N GLN A 262 19.64 -16.72 -23.82
CA GLN A 262 18.72 -16.35 -24.89
C GLN A 262 17.27 -16.50 -24.43
N HIS A 263 16.47 -15.49 -24.75
CA HIS A 263 15.02 -15.49 -24.58
C HIS A 263 14.35 -15.36 -25.95
N LEU A 264 13.02 -15.17 -26.02
CA LEU A 264 12.29 -15.20 -27.30
C LEU A 264 12.79 -14.16 -28.32
N ASP A 265 13.08 -12.94 -27.88
CA ASP A 265 13.45 -11.79 -28.71
C ASP A 265 14.57 -10.93 -28.09
N SER A 266 15.20 -11.41 -27.01
CA SER A 266 16.26 -10.73 -26.29
C SER A 266 17.35 -11.70 -25.83
N THR A 267 18.50 -11.14 -25.46
CA THR A 267 19.58 -11.88 -24.80
C THR A 267 19.97 -11.17 -23.52
N THR A 268 20.02 -11.90 -22.42
CA THR A 268 20.57 -11.44 -21.15
C THR A 268 22.09 -11.62 -21.15
N ILE A 269 22.79 -10.53 -20.84
CA ILE A 269 24.26 -10.42 -20.81
C ILE A 269 24.67 -9.91 -19.43
N PRO A 270 25.17 -10.77 -18.54
CA PRO A 270 25.85 -10.37 -17.32
C PRO A 270 27.15 -9.67 -17.70
N LEU A 271 27.30 -8.41 -17.31
CA LEU A 271 28.54 -7.67 -17.48
C LEU A 271 29.30 -7.56 -16.18
N THR A 272 30.61 -7.74 -16.26
CA THR A 272 31.54 -7.55 -15.15
C THR A 272 32.69 -6.64 -15.58
N LYS A 273 33.07 -5.73 -14.71
CA LYS A 273 34.29 -4.93 -14.81
C LYS A 273 34.77 -4.61 -13.40
N ASP A 274 36.03 -4.91 -13.10
CA ASP A 274 36.58 -4.78 -11.76
C ASP A 274 35.73 -5.53 -10.70
N LYS A 275 35.06 -4.81 -9.80
CA LYS A 275 34.16 -5.39 -8.78
C LYS A 275 32.68 -5.29 -9.16
N GLU A 276 32.38 -4.54 -10.20
CA GLU A 276 31.03 -4.17 -10.62
C GLU A 276 30.38 -5.27 -11.42
N LYS A 277 29.09 -5.49 -11.19
CA LYS A 277 28.28 -6.49 -11.89
C LYS A 277 26.92 -5.91 -12.25
N TYR A 278 26.51 -6.15 -13.49
CA TYR A 278 25.20 -5.75 -14.01
C TYR A 278 24.59 -6.90 -14.79
N MET A 279 23.26 -7.02 -14.72
CA MET A 279 22.49 -7.89 -15.60
C MET A 279 21.83 -7.01 -16.65
N ILE A 280 22.17 -7.21 -17.92
CA ILE A 280 21.69 -6.35 -19.02
C ILE A 280 20.95 -7.19 -20.05
N ASP A 281 19.69 -6.85 -20.34
CA ASP A 281 19.03 -7.41 -21.51
C ASP A 281 19.30 -6.54 -22.73
N VAL A 282 19.52 -7.21 -23.86
CA VAL A 282 19.68 -6.56 -25.17
C VAL A 282 18.66 -7.10 -26.15
N LYS A 283 18.24 -6.25 -27.08
CA LYS A 283 17.38 -6.62 -28.19
C LYS A 283 18.07 -7.62 -29.12
N GLY A 284 17.37 -8.69 -29.45
CA GLY A 284 17.82 -9.71 -30.40
C GLY A 284 18.54 -10.89 -29.75
N ILE A 285 18.73 -11.94 -30.54
CA ILE A 285 19.39 -13.18 -30.14
C ILE A 285 20.88 -13.11 -30.46
N VAL A 286 21.72 -13.22 -29.44
CA VAL A 286 23.19 -13.19 -29.54
C VAL A 286 23.72 -14.57 -29.17
N ASN A 287 24.49 -15.20 -30.07
CA ASN A 287 25.08 -16.52 -29.83
C ASN A 287 26.46 -16.42 -29.19
N ASP A 288 27.25 -15.44 -29.62
CA ASP A 288 28.58 -15.12 -29.07
C ASP A 288 28.70 -13.60 -28.90
N ILE A 289 29.41 -13.15 -27.87
CA ILE A 289 29.69 -11.73 -27.63
C ILE A 289 30.33 -11.03 -28.84
N LYS A 290 31.06 -11.79 -29.68
CA LYS A 290 31.67 -11.29 -30.92
C LYS A 290 30.66 -10.94 -32.00
N ASP A 291 29.46 -11.49 -31.93
CA ASP A 291 28.37 -11.25 -32.88
C ASP A 291 27.62 -9.94 -32.59
N LEU A 292 27.97 -9.25 -31.49
CA LEU A 292 27.35 -8.00 -31.12
C LEU A 292 27.61 -6.89 -32.15
N THR A 293 26.54 -6.50 -32.82
CA THR A 293 26.46 -5.33 -33.68
C THR A 293 25.82 -4.14 -32.96
N LYS A 294 25.82 -2.97 -33.60
CA LYS A 294 25.10 -1.77 -33.13
C LYS A 294 23.58 -1.93 -33.02
N GLU A 295 23.01 -2.98 -33.61
CA GLU A 295 21.57 -3.24 -33.59
C GLU A 295 21.11 -3.90 -32.29
N HIS A 296 22.06 -4.51 -31.55
CA HIS A 296 21.82 -5.05 -30.22
C HIS A 296 21.88 -3.91 -29.21
N VAL A 297 20.73 -3.28 -29.02
CA VAL A 297 20.56 -2.15 -28.10
C VAL A 297 20.12 -2.65 -26.72
N ILE A 298 20.54 -1.94 -25.69
CA ILE A 298 20.15 -2.21 -24.30
C ILE A 298 18.65 -1.98 -24.14
N THR A 299 17.95 -2.97 -23.58
CA THR A 299 16.51 -2.93 -23.28
C THR A 299 16.24 -2.92 -21.79
N SER A 300 17.12 -3.49 -20.97
CA SER A 300 17.01 -3.41 -19.51
C SER A 300 18.39 -3.38 -18.86
N ILE A 301 18.48 -2.75 -17.68
CA ILE A 301 19.64 -2.83 -16.80
C ILE A 301 19.14 -3.10 -15.39
N ASP A 302 19.56 -4.23 -14.83
CA ASP A 302 19.37 -4.65 -13.44
C ASP A 302 20.70 -4.46 -12.68
N PHE A 303 20.59 -3.75 -11.55
CA PHE A 303 21.71 -3.33 -10.70
C PHE A 303 21.35 -3.50 -9.22
N ASN A 304 22.37 -3.67 -8.37
CA ASN A 304 22.21 -3.88 -6.92
C ASN A 304 23.19 -3.01 -6.13
N GLU A 305 23.16 -3.10 -4.80
CA GLU A 305 23.93 -2.30 -3.84
C GLU A 305 25.45 -2.23 -4.08
N THR A 306 26.00 -3.14 -4.89
CA THR A 306 27.42 -3.14 -5.27
C THR A 306 27.72 -2.37 -6.55
N SER A 307 26.71 -1.91 -7.27
CA SER A 307 26.82 -1.25 -8.57
C SER A 307 27.09 0.27 -8.46
N ASN A 308 28.03 0.80 -9.23
CA ASN A 308 28.25 2.23 -9.36
C ASN A 308 27.43 2.84 -10.51
N ILE A 309 26.14 3.01 -10.25
CA ILE A 309 25.18 3.60 -11.19
C ILE A 309 24.64 4.93 -10.66
N ILE A 310 24.49 5.88 -11.57
CA ILE A 310 23.84 7.16 -11.32
C ILE A 310 22.57 7.22 -12.16
N LEU A 311 21.42 7.22 -11.49
CA LEU A 311 20.11 7.40 -12.09
C LEU A 311 19.86 8.89 -12.40
N PRO A 312 18.80 9.23 -13.16
CA PRO A 312 18.43 10.63 -13.42
C PRO A 312 18.42 11.49 -12.16
N GLU A 313 18.75 12.78 -12.31
CA GLU A 313 18.87 13.74 -11.19
C GLU A 313 19.94 13.39 -10.14
N ASN A 314 20.92 12.56 -10.51
CA ASN A 314 22.04 12.14 -9.65
C ASN A 314 21.61 11.26 -8.46
N ILE A 315 20.51 10.54 -8.58
CA ILE A 315 20.13 9.54 -7.59
C ILE A 315 21.08 8.35 -7.69
N THR A 316 21.70 7.98 -6.57
CA THR A 316 22.59 6.82 -6.46
C THR A 316 22.01 5.78 -5.51
N LEU A 317 22.62 4.60 -5.50
CA LEU A 317 22.39 3.63 -4.43
C LEU A 317 22.67 4.25 -3.06
N GLY A 318 21.91 3.84 -2.06
CA GLY A 318 21.89 4.44 -0.72
C GLY A 318 21.08 5.72 -0.59
N ALA A 319 20.48 6.23 -1.67
CA ALA A 319 19.51 7.33 -1.59
C ALA A 319 18.31 6.94 -0.71
N GLU A 320 17.80 7.89 0.09
CA GLU A 320 16.58 7.70 0.87
C GLU A 320 15.36 7.66 -0.06
N ILE A 321 14.40 6.80 0.22
CA ILE A 321 13.15 6.71 -0.56
C ILE A 321 12.41 8.06 -0.63
N SER A 322 12.46 8.86 0.44
CA SER A 322 11.86 10.19 0.46
C SER A 322 12.52 11.12 -0.55
N ASP A 323 13.83 11.04 -0.69
CA ASP A 323 14.57 11.86 -1.64
C ASP A 323 14.26 11.42 -3.07
N VAL A 324 14.23 10.12 -3.33
CA VAL A 324 13.85 9.58 -4.65
C VAL A 324 12.45 10.03 -5.05
N ILE A 325 11.45 9.90 -4.18
CA ILE A 325 10.08 10.36 -4.45
C ILE A 325 10.03 11.89 -4.59
N ASN A 326 10.82 12.62 -3.81
CA ASN A 326 10.91 14.07 -3.94
C ASN A 326 11.56 14.52 -5.26
N HIS A 327 12.43 13.73 -5.86
CA HIS A 327 12.98 14.03 -7.18
C HIS A 327 12.02 13.59 -8.28
N TYR A 328 11.53 12.35 -8.22
CA TYR A 328 10.84 11.71 -9.32
C TYR A 328 9.33 11.94 -9.39
N GLY A 329 8.69 12.37 -8.31
CA GLY A 329 7.25 12.61 -8.27
C GLY A 329 6.45 11.44 -7.72
N THR A 330 5.15 11.42 -8.02
CA THR A 330 4.26 10.34 -7.58
C THR A 330 4.59 9.05 -8.34
N PRO A 331 4.94 7.93 -7.66
CA PRO A 331 5.13 6.66 -8.34
C PRO A 331 3.79 6.15 -8.88
N PHE A 332 3.79 5.27 -9.88
CA PHE A 332 2.55 4.59 -10.27
C PHE A 332 2.28 3.34 -9.41
N TYR A 333 3.28 2.85 -8.69
CA TYR A 333 3.14 1.72 -7.80
C TYR A 333 4.08 1.84 -6.61
N LEU A 334 3.58 1.57 -5.42
CA LEU A 334 4.35 1.43 -4.20
C LEU A 334 3.82 0.26 -3.39
N SER A 335 4.67 -0.66 -2.96
CA SER A 335 4.25 -1.76 -2.07
C SER A 335 5.34 -2.15 -1.08
N TYR A 336 4.92 -2.62 0.09
CA TYR A 336 5.80 -3.27 1.05
C TYR A 336 5.76 -4.79 0.89
N THR A 337 6.85 -5.47 1.25
CA THR A 337 6.93 -6.93 1.35
C THR A 337 7.18 -7.40 2.78
N ASP A 338 7.01 -8.70 2.99
CA ASP A 338 7.28 -9.40 4.26
C ASP A 338 8.75 -9.38 4.65
N ASP A 339 9.65 -9.33 3.67
CA ASP A 339 11.09 -9.11 3.87
C ASP A 339 11.47 -7.67 4.26
N GLN A 340 10.47 -6.83 4.58
CA GLN A 340 10.64 -5.44 5.00
C GLN A 340 11.28 -4.55 3.93
N GLU A 341 11.00 -4.83 2.66
CA GLU A 341 11.42 -3.98 1.56
C GLU A 341 10.27 -3.11 1.08
N VAL A 342 10.61 -1.99 0.45
CA VAL A 342 9.66 -1.14 -0.27
C VAL A 342 9.99 -1.19 -1.75
N TYR A 343 9.01 -1.51 -2.57
CA TYR A 343 9.11 -1.48 -4.02
C TYR A 343 8.40 -0.24 -4.52
N VAL A 344 9.08 0.56 -5.33
CA VAL A 344 8.53 1.75 -5.97
C VAL A 344 8.72 1.61 -7.47
N LYS A 345 7.68 1.89 -8.25
CA LYS A 345 7.79 1.90 -9.71
C LYS A 345 7.35 3.23 -10.29
N TYR A 346 8.09 3.65 -11.32
CA TYR A 346 7.77 4.81 -12.16
C TYR A 346 7.59 4.34 -13.61
N GLN A 347 6.54 4.83 -14.26
CA GLN A 347 6.25 4.57 -15.67
C GLN A 347 6.20 5.91 -16.36
N CYS A 348 7.02 6.07 -17.39
CA CYS A 348 7.14 7.30 -18.16
C CYS A 348 6.31 7.20 -19.45
N ASP A 349 5.97 8.36 -20.03
CA ASP A 349 5.17 8.45 -21.26
C ASP A 349 5.81 7.77 -22.49
N ASN A 350 7.11 7.50 -22.44
CA ASN A 350 7.90 6.89 -23.51
C ASN A 350 8.12 5.37 -23.33
N ASP A 351 7.26 4.74 -22.53
CA ASP A 351 7.28 3.32 -22.12
C ASP A 351 8.48 2.92 -21.24
N MET A 352 9.27 3.88 -20.77
CA MET A 352 10.34 3.59 -19.82
C MET A 352 9.78 3.28 -18.43
N ILE A 353 10.32 2.23 -17.82
CA ILE A 353 9.87 1.77 -16.51
C ILE A 353 11.07 1.64 -15.57
N TYR A 354 10.96 2.24 -14.39
CA TYR A 354 11.92 2.12 -13.31
C TYR A 354 11.29 1.29 -12.20
N HIS A 355 11.92 0.17 -11.85
CA HIS A 355 11.59 -0.59 -10.64
C HIS A 355 12.71 -0.35 -9.64
N LEU A 356 12.38 0.22 -8.48
CA LEU A 356 13.35 0.54 -7.44
C LEU A 356 12.96 -0.18 -6.15
N SER A 357 13.94 -0.82 -5.52
CA SER A 357 13.77 -1.57 -4.28
C SER A 357 14.57 -0.91 -3.17
N PHE A 358 13.92 -0.73 -2.02
CA PHE A 358 14.49 -0.09 -0.86
C PHE A 358 14.49 -1.05 0.32
N ASP A 359 15.59 -1.05 1.08
CA ASP A 359 15.73 -1.88 2.27
C ASP A 359 14.84 -1.38 3.43
N LYS A 360 14.89 -2.10 4.56
CA LYS A 360 14.17 -1.72 5.79
C LYS A 360 14.56 -0.35 6.38
N ASN A 361 15.74 0.16 6.00
CA ASN A 361 16.21 1.50 6.38
C ASN A 361 15.81 2.54 5.34
N LYS A 362 14.97 2.17 4.37
CA LYS A 362 14.46 2.99 3.27
C LYS A 362 15.55 3.48 2.31
N LYS A 363 16.63 2.71 2.19
CA LYS A 363 17.76 2.99 1.30
C LYS A 363 17.61 2.26 -0.01
N LEU A 364 17.84 2.94 -1.12
CA LEU A 364 17.85 2.32 -2.45
C LEU A 364 18.97 1.29 -2.51
N VAL A 365 18.63 0.02 -2.70
CA VAL A 365 19.59 -1.11 -2.72
C VAL A 365 19.57 -1.89 -4.03
N HIS A 366 18.52 -1.74 -4.83
CA HIS A 366 18.40 -2.45 -6.09
C HIS A 366 17.47 -1.69 -7.04
N GLY A 367 17.66 -1.89 -8.35
CA GLY A 367 16.69 -1.45 -9.32
C GLY A 367 16.87 -2.05 -10.69
N ILE A 368 15.82 -1.90 -11.49
CA ILE A 368 15.75 -2.31 -12.89
C ILE A 368 15.23 -1.12 -13.69
N VAL A 369 15.99 -0.69 -14.70
CA VAL A 369 15.53 0.30 -15.69
C VAL A 369 15.25 -0.42 -16.99
N SER A 370 14.04 -0.27 -17.53
CA SER A 370 13.61 -0.84 -18.81
C SER A 370 13.29 0.26 -19.83
N TYR A 371 13.66 0.05 -21.10
CA TYR A 371 13.61 1.03 -22.20
C TYR A 371 12.59 0.75 -23.29
#